data_AF-A0A969E371-F1
#
_entry.id   AF-A0A969E371-F1
#
_cell.length_a   1.000
_cell.length_b   1.000
_cell.length_c   1.000
_cell.angle_alpha   90.00
_cell.angle_beta   90.00
_cell.angle_gamma   90.00
#
_symmetry.space_group_name_H-M   'P 1'
#
loop_
_entity.id
_entity.type
_entity.pdbx_description
1 polymer ?
#
loop_
_entity_poly.entity_id
_entity_poly.type
_entity_poly.pdbx_seq_one_letter_code
_entity_poly.pdbx_strand_id
1 'polypeptide(L)'
;MDKEQSLRSRRESAHFMTEKNAFLILIVLYVVGTVAFALKIHPEFARLTPLNLMISVAFALYFHQKWSSRMYFFVAACAIFGFVIEMIGVNTGLIFGHYTYDFALGFKVFNTPLSISINWLLTT
;
A
#
# COMPACT_ATOMS: atom_id res chain seq x y z
N MET A 1 -17.46 9.80 -33.39
CA MET A 1 -16.11 9.23 -33.26
C MET A 1 -15.64 9.22 -31.80
N ASP A 2 -15.73 10.35 -31.09
CA ASP A 2 -15.23 10.50 -29.70
C ASP A 2 -15.94 9.65 -28.63
N LYS A 3 -17.28 9.56 -28.67
CA LYS A 3 -18.06 8.78 -27.68
C LYS A 3 -17.77 7.28 -27.73
N GLU A 4 -17.62 6.70 -28.91
CA GLU A 4 -17.42 5.26 -29.10
C GLU A 4 -16.03 4.82 -28.59
N GLN A 5 -15.02 5.68 -28.76
CA GLN A 5 -13.67 5.46 -28.27
C GLN A 5 -13.62 5.52 -26.72
N SER A 6 -14.35 6.46 -26.11
CA SER A 6 -14.48 6.54 -24.64
C SER A 6 -15.18 5.32 -24.04
N LEU A 7 -16.19 4.77 -24.74
CA LEU A 7 -16.96 3.61 -24.29
C LEU A 7 -16.14 2.32 -24.40
N ARG A 8 -15.31 2.18 -25.45
CA ARG A 8 -14.37 1.06 -25.60
C ARG A 8 -13.30 1.07 -24.52
N SER A 9 -12.67 2.22 -24.26
CA SER A 9 -11.65 2.37 -23.19
C SER A 9 -12.20 2.02 -21.79
N ARG A 10 -13.42 2.46 -21.46
CA ARG A 10 -14.07 2.11 -20.19
C ARG A 10 -14.36 0.62 -20.05
N ARG A 11 -14.77 -0.02 -21.14
CA ARG A 11 -15.11 -1.45 -21.16
C ARG A 11 -13.87 -2.34 -21.07
N GLU A 12 -12.78 -1.96 -21.71
CA GLU A 12 -11.48 -2.64 -21.59
C GLU A 12 -10.90 -2.51 -20.18
N SER A 13 -10.97 -1.30 -19.61
CA SER A 13 -10.54 -1.05 -18.22
C SER A 13 -11.36 -1.87 -17.22
N ALA A 14 -12.68 -1.98 -17.43
CA ALA A 14 -13.56 -2.80 -16.59
C ALA A 14 -13.26 -4.31 -16.70
N HIS A 15 -12.89 -4.80 -17.89
CA HIS A 15 -12.48 -6.19 -18.09
C HIS A 15 -11.13 -6.50 -17.43
N PHE A 16 -10.21 -5.53 -17.43
CA PHE A 16 -8.94 -5.65 -16.73
C PHE A 16 -9.10 -5.57 -15.21
N MET A 17 -9.97 -4.70 -14.71
CA MET A 17 -10.18 -4.42 -13.27
C MET A 17 -11.18 -5.37 -12.60
N THR A 18 -11.06 -6.67 -12.88
CA THR A 18 -11.84 -7.71 -12.18
C THR A 18 -11.14 -8.13 -10.89
N GLU A 19 -11.89 -8.63 -9.91
CA GLU A 19 -11.35 -9.15 -8.65
C GLU A 19 -10.27 -10.21 -8.89
N LYS A 20 -10.49 -11.09 -9.88
CA LYS A 20 -9.54 -12.14 -10.26
C LYS A 20 -8.22 -11.57 -10.77
N ASN A 21 -8.27 -10.55 -11.64
CA ASN A 21 -7.07 -9.94 -12.18
C ASN A 21 -6.31 -9.15 -11.12
N ALA A 22 -7.02 -8.42 -10.25
CA ALA A 22 -6.40 -7.73 -9.12
C ALA A 22 -5.70 -8.72 -8.18
N PHE A 23 -6.37 -9.84 -7.87
CA PHE A 23 -5.77 -10.90 -7.06
C PHE A 23 -4.52 -11.51 -7.72
N LEU A 24 -4.55 -11.76 -9.03
CA LEU A 24 -3.39 -12.23 -9.79
C LEU A 24 -2.25 -11.21 -9.78
N ILE A 25 -2.54 -9.93 -9.96
CA ILE A 25 -1.53 -8.85 -9.91
C ILE A 25 -0.87 -8.82 -8.52
N LEU A 26 -1.67 -8.91 -7.45
CA LEU A 26 -1.14 -8.96 -6.09
C LEU A 26 -0.25 -10.17 -5.87
N ILE A 27 -0.67 -11.37 -6.30
CA ILE A 27 0.17 -12.57 -6.23
C ILE A 27 1.51 -12.33 -6.90
N VAL A 28 1.51 -11.81 -8.13
CA VAL A 28 2.74 -11.55 -8.87
C VAL A 28 3.63 -10.56 -8.12
N LEU A 29 3.08 -9.45 -7.63
CA LEU A 29 3.83 -8.43 -6.89
C LEU A 29 4.47 -9.01 -5.61
N TYR A 30 3.72 -9.79 -4.82
CA TYR A 30 4.22 -10.39 -3.60
C TYR A 30 5.23 -11.52 -3.86
N VAL A 31 5.02 -12.35 -4.88
CA VAL A 31 5.98 -13.40 -5.27
C VAL A 31 7.28 -12.78 -5.76
N VAL A 32 7.23 -11.81 -6.67
CA VAL A 32 8.42 -11.11 -7.17
C VAL A 32 9.17 -10.43 -6.03
N GLY A 33 8.45 -9.73 -5.15
CA GLY A 33 9.04 -9.13 -3.95
C GLY A 33 9.73 -10.18 -3.08
N THR A 34 9.03 -11.26 -2.73
CA THR A 34 9.57 -12.34 -1.87
C THR A 34 10.82 -12.97 -2.48
N VAL A 35 10.81 -13.28 -3.78
CA VAL A 35 11.97 -13.86 -4.48
C VAL A 35 13.14 -12.87 -4.50
N ALA A 36 12.90 -11.59 -4.77
CA ALA A 36 13.95 -10.58 -4.78
C ALA A 36 14.60 -10.41 -3.39
N PHE A 37 13.81 -10.44 -2.31
CA PHE A 37 14.33 -10.46 -0.95
C PHE A 37 15.09 -11.75 -0.62
N ALA A 38 14.58 -12.92 -1.04
CA ALA A 38 15.25 -14.20 -0.80
C ALA A 38 16.62 -14.29 -1.50
N LEU A 39 16.73 -13.75 -2.72
CA LEU A 39 17.97 -13.71 -3.52
C LEU A 39 18.92 -12.57 -3.13
N LYS A 40 18.60 -11.81 -2.08
CA LYS A 40 19.37 -10.67 -1.58
C LYS A 40 19.57 -9.51 -2.56
N ILE A 41 18.64 -9.33 -3.49
CA ILE A 41 18.65 -8.24 -4.47
C ILE A 41 17.99 -7.00 -3.83
N HIS A 42 18.51 -6.56 -2.68
CA HIS A 42 17.75 -5.76 -1.70
C HIS A 42 17.58 -4.25 -2.00
N PRO A 43 18.58 -3.48 -2.50
CA PRO A 43 18.46 -2.02 -2.48
C PRO A 43 17.41 -1.49 -3.46
N GLU A 44 17.40 -2.06 -4.67
CA GLU A 44 16.51 -1.63 -5.74
C GLU A 44 15.07 -2.09 -5.51
N PHE A 45 14.89 -3.32 -5.04
CA PHE A 45 13.56 -3.89 -4.82
C PHE A 45 12.89 -3.35 -3.56
N ALA A 46 13.65 -2.98 -2.52
CA ALA A 46 13.08 -2.35 -1.34
C ALA A 46 12.45 -0.99 -1.65
N ARG A 47 12.94 -0.27 -2.68
CA ARG A 47 12.31 0.99 -3.16
C ARG A 47 10.95 0.77 -3.83
N LEU A 48 10.65 -0.47 -4.24
CA LEU A 48 9.33 -0.83 -4.78
C LEU A 48 8.33 -1.17 -3.68
N THR A 49 8.76 -1.37 -2.43
CA THR A 49 7.87 -1.71 -1.32
C THR A 49 6.77 -0.66 -1.09
N PRO A 50 7.04 0.67 -1.07
CA PRO A 50 5.99 1.68 -0.94
C PRO A 50 4.96 1.59 -2.08
N LEU A 51 5.42 1.35 -3.31
CA LEU A 51 4.55 1.20 -4.47
C LEU A 51 3.67 -0.05 -4.34
N ASN A 52 4.24 -1.18 -3.90
CA ASN A 52 3.47 -2.40 -3.66
C ASN A 52 2.37 -2.17 -2.60
N LEU A 53 2.70 -1.53 -1.48
CA LEU A 53 1.73 -1.19 -0.44
C LEU A 53 0.60 -0.28 -0.97
N MET A 54 0.94 0.73 -1.77
CA MET A 54 -0.05 1.61 -2.39
C MET A 54 -1.00 0.85 -3.31
N ILE A 55 -0.48 -0.06 -4.15
CA ILE A 55 -1.30 -0.88 -5.06
C ILE A 55 -2.20 -1.82 -4.25
N SER A 56 -1.67 -2.47 -3.21
CA SER A 56 -2.43 -3.37 -2.34
C SER A 56 -3.60 -2.67 -1.66
N VAL A 57 -3.36 -1.52 -1.03
CA VAL A 57 -4.43 -0.72 -0.41
C VAL A 57 -5.40 -0.19 -1.47
N ALA A 58 -4.91 0.26 -2.63
CA ALA A 58 -5.77 0.75 -3.69
C ALA A 58 -6.76 -0.32 -4.16
N PHE A 59 -6.30 -1.57 -4.37
CA PHE A 59 -7.20 -2.67 -4.71
C PHE A 59 -8.16 -3.00 -3.56
N ALA A 60 -7.67 -3.06 -2.31
CA ALA A 60 -8.52 -3.33 -1.15
C ALA A 60 -9.66 -2.30 -1.03
N LEU A 61 -9.36 -1.01 -1.20
CA LEU A 61 -10.35 0.06 -1.16
C LEU A 61 -11.24 0.07 -2.41
N TYR A 62 -10.70 -0.22 -3.60
CA TYR A 62 -11.46 -0.25 -4.84
C TYR A 62 -12.55 -1.33 -4.85
N PHE A 63 -12.24 -2.53 -4.36
CA PHE A 63 -13.22 -3.63 -4.25
C PHE A 63 -14.07 -3.56 -2.98
N HIS A 64 -13.85 -2.57 -2.11
CA HIS A 64 -14.69 -2.35 -0.95
C HIS A 64 -16.10 -1.89 -1.37
N GLN A 65 -17.10 -2.76 -1.16
CA GLN A 65 -18.44 -2.57 -1.72
C GLN A 65 -19.30 -1.53 -0.98
N LYS A 66 -19.02 -1.19 0.29
CA LYS A 66 -19.93 -0.39 1.14
C LYS A 66 -19.24 0.81 1.79
N TRP A 67 -19.09 1.87 1.02
CA TRP A 67 -18.63 3.15 1.55
C TRP A 67 -19.69 3.79 2.44
N SER A 68 -19.29 4.11 3.67
CA SER A 68 -20.09 4.85 4.64
C SER A 68 -19.23 5.91 5.31
N SER A 69 -19.83 6.95 5.90
CA SER A 69 -19.08 7.97 6.66
C SER A 69 -18.23 7.35 7.78
N ARG A 70 -18.70 6.24 8.37
CA ARG A 70 -17.94 5.44 9.34
C ARG A 70 -16.70 4.80 8.71
N MET A 71 -16.78 4.30 7.49
CA MET A 71 -15.63 3.73 6.78
C MET A 71 -14.57 4.80 6.47
N TYR A 72 -14.97 5.99 5.99
CA TYR A 72 -14.02 7.08 5.77
C TYR A 72 -13.33 7.52 7.07
N PHE A 73 -14.09 7.64 8.15
CA PHE A 73 -13.52 7.93 9.47
C PHE A 73 -12.55 6.84 9.91
N PHE A 74 -12.91 5.57 9.74
CA PHE A 74 -12.06 4.43 10.08
C PHE A 74 -10.74 4.44 9.29
N VAL A 75 -10.80 4.60 7.96
CA VAL A 75 -9.61 4.69 7.11
C VAL A 75 -8.69 5.83 7.56
N ALA A 76 -9.24 7.02 7.80
CA ALA A 76 -8.46 8.17 8.27
C ALA A 76 -7.88 7.93 9.67
N ALA A 77 -8.66 7.35 10.58
CA ALA A 77 -8.21 7.03 11.93
C ALA A 77 -7.06 6.02 11.90
N CYS A 78 -7.19 4.90 11.17
CA CYS A 78 -6.13 3.90 11.05
C CYS A 78 -4.85 4.49 10.47
N ALA A 79 -4.93 5.30 9.41
CA ALA A 79 -3.77 5.92 8.80
C ALA A 79 -3.05 6.90 9.76
N ILE A 80 -3.81 7.72 10.50
CA ILE A 80 -3.26 8.71 11.43
C ILE A 80 -2.71 8.03 12.69
N PHE A 81 -3.52 7.22 13.38
CA PHE A 81 -3.10 6.56 14.61
C PHE A 81 -1.97 5.57 14.36
N GLY A 82 -2.03 4.80 13.26
CA GLY A 82 -0.95 3.91 12.84
C GLY A 82 0.36 4.66 12.59
N PHE A 83 0.30 5.83 11.92
CA PHE A 83 1.49 6.65 11.75
C PHE A 83 2.04 7.20 13.07
N VAL A 84 1.17 7.73 13.93
CA VAL A 84 1.59 8.37 15.19
C VAL A 84 2.20 7.34 16.13
N ILE A 85 1.59 6.15 16.26
CA ILE A 85 2.14 5.10 17.12
C ILE A 85 3.48 4.60 16.59
N GLU A 86 3.62 4.47 15.27
CA GLU A 86 4.88 4.12 14.63
C GLU A 86 5.94 5.20 14.87
N MET A 87 5.58 6.45 14.69
CA MET A 87 6.47 7.59 14.88
C MET A 87 6.99 7.63 16.32
N ILE A 88 6.12 7.45 17.30
CA ILE A 88 6.52 7.35 18.70
C ILE A 88 7.44 6.14 18.89
N GLY A 89 7.07 4.98 18.34
CA GLY A 89 7.85 3.75 18.44
C GLY A 89 9.27 3.89 17.90
N VAL A 90 9.43 4.39 16.68
CA VAL A 90 10.73 4.55 16.01
C VAL A 90 11.62 5.58 16.70
N ASN A 91 11.06 6.71 17.15
CA ASN A 91 11.87 7.77 17.75
C ASN A 91 12.22 7.52 19.21
N THR A 92 11.37 6.82 19.95
CA THR A 92 11.59 6.57 21.39
C THR A 92 12.16 5.18 21.68
N GLY A 93 11.92 4.22 20.80
CA GLY A 93 12.22 2.80 21.03
C GLY A 93 11.30 2.14 22.07
N LEU A 94 10.30 2.84 22.62
CA LEU A 94 9.51 2.34 23.75
C LEU A 94 8.48 1.28 23.37
N ILE A 95 7.90 1.38 22.17
CA ILE A 95 6.78 0.54 21.75
C ILE A 95 7.28 -0.76 21.09
N PHE A 96 8.28 -0.63 20.23
CA PHE A 96 8.73 -1.69 19.32
C PHE A 96 10.24 -1.98 19.45
N GLY A 97 10.93 -1.36 20.41
CA GLY A 97 12.38 -1.43 20.54
C GLY A 97 13.13 -0.50 19.59
N HIS A 98 14.46 -0.56 19.61
CA HIS A 98 15.31 0.27 18.75
C HIS A 98 15.49 -0.36 17.37
N TYR A 99 14.89 0.25 16.34
CA TYR A 99 15.17 -0.01 14.94
C TYR A 99 15.05 1.28 14.14
N THR A 100 15.65 1.28 12.96
CA THR A 100 15.63 2.42 12.05
C THR A 100 15.17 1.96 10.69
N TYR A 101 14.19 2.67 10.13
CA TYR A 101 13.83 2.48 8.74
C TYR A 101 14.93 2.97 7.82
N ASP A 102 15.18 2.25 6.73
CA ASP A 102 16.09 2.69 5.66
C ASP A 102 15.38 3.67 4.71
N PHE A 103 16.12 4.33 3.82
CA PHE A 103 15.59 5.27 2.82
C PHE A 103 14.66 4.60 1.80
N ALA A 104 14.73 3.27 1.66
CA ALA A 104 13.96 2.51 0.70
C ALA A 104 12.42 2.67 0.84
N LEU A 105 11.92 3.01 2.03
CA LEU A 105 10.48 3.16 2.27
C LEU A 105 9.89 4.53 1.86
N GLY A 106 10.69 5.38 1.21
CA GLY A 106 10.26 6.65 0.66
C GLY A 106 10.39 7.81 1.65
N PHE A 107 9.54 8.83 1.48
CA PHE A 107 9.60 10.06 2.27
C PHE A 107 9.32 9.79 3.75
N LYS A 108 10.18 10.34 4.63
CA LYS A 108 10.10 10.19 6.08
C LYS A 108 9.70 11.51 6.73
N VAL A 109 8.89 11.40 7.77
CA VAL A 109 8.55 12.49 8.69
C VAL A 109 8.96 12.03 10.08
N PHE A 110 9.82 12.79 10.76
CA PHE A 110 10.43 12.41 12.04
C PHE A 110 11.01 10.98 12.03
N ASN A 111 11.91 10.66 11.10
CA ASN A 111 12.51 9.31 10.95
C ASN A 111 11.54 8.17 10.58
N THR A 112 10.24 8.45 10.44
CA THR A 112 9.21 7.45 10.17
C THR A 112 8.68 7.60 8.73
N PRO A 113 8.74 6.55 7.90
CA PRO A 113 8.24 6.60 6.53
C PRO A 113 6.72 6.77 6.47
N LEU A 114 6.24 7.64 5.58
CA LEU A 114 4.80 7.81 5.35
C LEU A 114 4.12 6.55 4.80
N SER A 115 4.88 5.67 4.15
CA SER A 115 4.38 4.38 3.65
C SER A 115 3.92 3.45 4.78
N ILE A 116 4.33 3.68 6.02
CA ILE A 116 3.86 2.90 7.17
C ILE A 116 2.39 3.17 7.50
N SER A 117 1.88 4.38 7.30
CA SER A 117 0.43 4.66 7.43
C SER A 117 -0.39 3.76 6.49
N ILE A 118 0.12 3.54 5.29
CA ILE A 118 -0.50 2.69 4.27
C ILE A 118 -0.44 1.23 4.69
N ASN A 119 0.69 0.79 5.26
CA ASN A 119 0.82 -0.56 5.80
C ASN A 119 -0.19 -0.81 6.93
N TRP A 120 -0.31 0.10 7.90
CA TRP A 120 -1.30 0.00 8.98
C TRP A 120 -2.73 -0.11 8.46
N LEU A 121 -3.07 0.65 7.43
CA LEU A 121 -4.37 0.56 6.78
C LEU A 121 -4.58 -0.78 6.05
N LEU A 122 -3.54 -1.35 5.46
CA LEU A 122 -3.63 -2.63 4.75
C LEU A 122 -3.86 -3.82 5.70
N THR A 123 -3.26 -3.75 6.88
CA THR A 123 -3.27 -4.85 7.86
C THR A 123 -4.46 -4.81 8.83
N THR A 124 -5.31 -3.78 8.75
CA THR A 124 -6.43 -3.54 9.66
C THR A 124 -7.76 -3.75 8.96
#